data_AF-A0A1Q9UQT2-F1
#
_entry.id   AF-A0A1Q9UQT2-F1
#
_cell.length_a   1.000
_cell.length_b   1.000
_cell.length_c   1.000
_cell.angle_alpha   90.00
_cell.angle_beta   90.00
_cell.angle_gamma   90.00
#
_symmetry.space_group_name_H-M   'P 1'
#
loop_
_entity.id
_entity.type
_entity.pdbx_description
1 polymer ?
#
loop_
_entity_poly.entity_id
_entity_poly.type
_entity_poly.pdbx_seq_one_letter_code
_entity_poly.pdbx_strand_id
1 'polypeptide(L)'
;MPEDTADELGRRLHAAGFRPLPDVDHDGELLGTCLWRLRAGYVEYLALRPNGFAHAVRAHARFTYRWPADHGPVVEHRSGYAINALDWLLTTSNTPASVRSRPYVAAPKPNQPVWPPDGPDRWY
;
A
#
# COMPACT_ATOMS: atom_id res chain seq x y z
N MET A 1 1.99 21.01 -12.70
CA MET A 1 3.18 20.71 -11.88
C MET A 1 4.40 20.93 -12.77
N PRO A 2 5.45 21.63 -12.33
CA PRO A 2 6.73 21.68 -13.05
C PRO A 2 7.32 20.27 -13.20
N GLU A 3 8.07 19.99 -14.28
CA GLU A 3 8.62 18.65 -14.56
C GLU A 3 9.49 18.12 -13.41
N ASP A 4 10.37 18.96 -12.84
CA ASP A 4 11.19 18.63 -11.67
C ASP A 4 10.34 18.16 -10.46
N THR A 5 9.14 18.71 -10.32
CA THR A 5 8.22 18.39 -9.22
C THR A 5 7.54 17.03 -9.45
N ALA A 6 7.25 16.69 -10.71
CA ALA A 6 6.67 15.40 -11.06
C ALA A 6 7.69 14.27 -10.90
N ASP A 7 8.94 14.50 -11.29
CA ASP A 7 10.03 13.52 -11.15
C ASP A 7 10.38 13.26 -9.67
N GLU A 8 10.41 14.30 -8.85
CA GLU A 8 10.58 14.15 -7.40
C GLU A 8 9.41 13.36 -6.79
N LEU A 9 8.17 13.71 -7.13
CA LEU A 9 6.99 12.97 -6.67
C LEU A 9 7.07 11.48 -7.06
N GLY A 10 7.43 11.19 -8.31
CA GLY A 10 7.59 9.83 -8.82
C GLY A 10 8.64 9.04 -8.05
N ARG A 11 9.83 9.62 -7.83
CA ARG A 11 10.90 8.99 -7.04
C ARG A 11 10.46 8.70 -5.62
N ARG A 12 9.77 9.64 -4.97
CA ARG A 12 9.28 9.47 -3.59
C ARG A 12 8.21 8.38 -3.49
N LEU A 13 7.27 8.33 -4.43
CA LEU A 13 6.25 7.28 -4.51
C LEU A 13 6.86 5.90 -4.70
N HIS A 14 7.84 5.80 -5.62
CA HIS A 14 8.55 4.56 -5.89
C HIS A 14 9.31 4.07 -4.66
N ALA A 15 10.09 4.94 -4.01
CA ALA A 15 10.82 4.62 -2.78
C ALA A 15 9.89 4.22 -1.63
N ALA A 16 8.69 4.81 -1.57
CA ALA A 16 7.66 4.49 -0.59
C ALA A 16 6.88 3.19 -0.90
N GLY A 17 7.19 2.50 -1.99
CA GLY A 17 6.61 1.21 -2.38
C GLY A 17 5.25 1.31 -3.06
N PHE A 18 4.84 2.49 -3.53
CA PHE A 18 3.60 2.65 -4.28
C PHE A 18 3.70 1.99 -5.65
N ARG A 19 2.61 1.32 -6.04
CA ARG A 19 2.43 0.72 -7.36
C ARG A 19 1.35 1.48 -8.12
N PRO A 20 1.59 1.87 -9.38
CA PRO A 20 0.57 2.54 -10.18
C PRO A 20 -0.51 1.54 -10.60
N LEU A 21 -1.73 2.05 -10.68
CA LEU A 21 -2.93 1.41 -11.18
C LEU A 21 -3.67 2.48 -12.01
N PRO A 22 -3.94 2.24 -13.30
CA PRO A 22 -4.76 3.15 -14.10
C PRO A 22 -6.11 3.36 -13.42
N ASP A 23 -6.52 4.62 -13.23
CA ASP A 23 -7.86 4.97 -12.75
C ASP A 23 -8.73 5.23 -13.98
N VAL A 24 -9.58 4.27 -14.33
CA VAL A 24 -10.47 4.32 -15.50
C VAL A 24 -11.92 4.34 -15.05
N ASP A 25 -12.76 5.09 -15.76
CA ASP A 25 -14.21 5.06 -15.51
C ASP A 25 -14.88 3.82 -16.15
N HIS A 26 -16.21 3.76 -16.04
CA HIS A 26 -17.01 2.66 -16.57
C HIS A 26 -17.00 2.60 -18.10
N ASP A 27 -16.67 3.71 -18.77
CA ASP A 27 -16.57 3.82 -20.23
C ASP A 27 -15.12 3.55 -20.71
N GLY A 28 -14.18 3.33 -19.78
CA GLY A 28 -12.78 3.04 -20.06
C GLY A 28 -11.89 4.28 -20.21
N GLU A 29 -12.41 5.47 -19.94
CA GLU A 29 -11.66 6.72 -20.03
C GLU A 29 -10.73 6.89 -18.83
N LEU A 30 -9.51 7.37 -19.08
CA LEU A 30 -8.50 7.56 -18.03
C LEU A 30 -8.82 8.80 -17.20
N LEU A 31 -9.30 8.60 -15.97
CA LEU A 31 -9.58 9.66 -14.99
C LEU A 31 -8.31 10.17 -14.29
N GLY A 32 -7.23 9.40 -14.35
CA GLY A 32 -5.96 9.73 -13.73
C GLY A 32 -5.12 8.50 -13.42
N THR A 33 -4.28 8.59 -12.39
CA THR A 33 -3.46 7.46 -11.92
C THR A 33 -3.71 7.24 -10.45
N CYS A 34 -4.22 6.06 -10.10
CA CYS A 34 -4.27 5.62 -8.72
C CYS A 34 -2.94 4.95 -8.36
N LEU A 35 -2.37 5.29 -7.23
CA LEU A 35 -1.20 4.63 -6.69
C LEU A 35 -1.59 3.96 -5.40
N TRP A 36 -1.13 2.73 -5.18
CA TRP A 36 -1.47 2.00 -3.96
C TRP A 36 -0.27 1.30 -3.36
N ARG A 37 -0.31 1.07 -2.05
CA ARG A 37 0.62 0.19 -1.34
C ARG A 37 -0.07 -0.54 -0.20
N LEU A 38 0.48 -1.70 0.17
CA LEU A 38 0.03 -2.49 1.32
C LEU A 38 0.93 -2.28 2.51
N ARG A 39 0.31 -2.08 3.67
CA ARG A 39 0.98 -1.97 4.97
C ARG A 39 0.25 -2.90 5.96
N ALA A 40 0.83 -3.16 7.12
CA ALA A 40 0.26 -4.12 8.07
C ALA A 40 -1.16 -3.73 8.51
N GLY A 41 -2.17 -4.39 7.92
CA GLY A 41 -3.59 -4.15 8.20
C GLY A 41 -4.23 -2.97 7.45
N TYR A 42 -3.48 -2.31 6.55
CA TYR A 42 -3.96 -1.15 5.80
C TYR A 42 -3.59 -1.21 4.33
N VAL A 43 -4.45 -0.66 3.50
CA VAL A 43 -4.14 -0.28 2.13
C VAL A 43 -4.18 1.24 2.05
N GLU A 44 -3.16 1.81 1.43
CA GLU A 44 -3.04 3.25 1.24
C GLU A 44 -3.11 3.55 -0.25
N TYR A 45 -3.98 4.50 -0.62
CA TYR A 45 -4.20 4.95 -1.99
C TYR A 45 -3.83 6.42 -2.13
N LEU A 46 -3.33 6.78 -3.30
CA LEU A 46 -3.15 8.15 -3.75
C LEU A 46 -3.69 8.24 -5.18
N ALA A 47 -4.89 8.78 -5.35
CA ALA A 47 -5.48 9.06 -6.65
C ALA A 47 -4.98 10.42 -7.15
N LEU A 48 -4.10 10.41 -8.14
CA LEU A 48 -3.56 11.61 -8.79
C LEU A 48 -4.51 12.06 -9.90
N ARG A 49 -4.78 13.37 -9.93
CA ARG A 49 -5.53 14.04 -11.00
C ARG A 49 -4.60 14.79 -11.94
N PRO A 50 -4.99 14.97 -13.22
CA PRO A 50 -4.16 15.67 -14.21
C PRO A 50 -3.75 17.10 -13.81
N ASN A 51 -4.54 17.76 -12.98
CA ASN A 51 -4.29 19.12 -12.48
C ASN A 51 -3.26 19.19 -11.34
N GLY A 52 -2.68 18.06 -10.90
CA GLY A 52 -1.72 17.99 -9.80
C GLY A 52 -2.33 17.93 -8.40
N PHE A 53 -3.67 17.87 -8.30
CA PHE A 53 -4.34 17.49 -7.06
C PHE A 53 -4.29 15.97 -6.87
N ALA A 54 -4.39 15.56 -5.61
CA ALA A 54 -4.48 14.18 -5.23
C ALA A 54 -5.48 13.97 -4.10
N HIS A 55 -6.07 12.77 -4.10
CA HIS A 55 -6.85 12.26 -2.98
C HIS A 55 -6.10 11.08 -2.36
N ALA A 56 -5.64 11.28 -1.13
CA ALA A 56 -4.99 10.26 -0.32
C ALA A 56 -6.03 9.56 0.56
N VAL A 57 -5.96 8.24 0.63
CA VAL A 57 -6.87 7.42 1.45
C VAL A 57 -6.06 6.36 2.19
N ARG A 58 -6.42 6.14 3.45
CA ARG A 58 -6.03 4.96 4.22
C ARG A 58 -7.29 4.17 4.53
N ALA A 59 -7.35 2.92 4.08
CA ALA A 59 -8.45 2.01 4.34
C ALA A 59 -7.93 0.73 4.99
N HIS A 60 -8.80 0.03 5.70
CA HIS A 60 -8.46 -1.29 6.23
C HIS A 60 -8.15 -2.27 5.08
N ALA A 61 -7.08 -3.05 5.23
CA ALA A 61 -6.76 -4.13 4.30
C ALA A 61 -7.75 -5.27 4.48
N ARG A 62 -8.82 -5.31 3.68
CA ARG A 62 -9.80 -6.40 3.66
C ARG A 62 -9.84 -7.00 2.28
N PHE A 63 -8.87 -7.86 1.97
CA PHE A 63 -8.82 -8.54 0.68
C PHE A 63 -9.66 -9.81 0.74
N THR A 64 -10.51 -9.99 -0.26
CA THR A 64 -11.07 -11.30 -0.59
C THR A 64 -10.61 -11.66 -1.99
N TYR A 65 -10.28 -12.93 -2.23
CA TYR A 65 -9.90 -13.39 -3.59
C TYR A 65 -10.97 -13.09 -4.64
N ARG A 66 -12.22 -12.92 -4.20
CA ARG A 66 -13.36 -12.62 -5.05
C ARG A 66 -13.38 -11.17 -5.52
N TRP A 67 -12.78 -10.25 -4.76
CA TRP A 67 -12.79 -8.81 -5.01
C TRP A 67 -11.42 -8.23 -4.64
N PRO A 68 -10.41 -8.38 -5.51
CA PRO A 68 -9.05 -7.95 -5.22
C PRO A 68 -8.91 -6.42 -5.09
N ALA A 69 -9.85 -5.66 -5.64
CA ALA A 69 -9.93 -4.21 -5.51
C ALA A 69 -10.73 -3.73 -4.29
N ASP A 70 -11.47 -4.62 -3.61
CA ASP A 70 -12.19 -4.24 -2.40
C ASP A 70 -11.21 -3.93 -1.28
N HIS A 71 -11.47 -2.81 -0.62
CA HIS A 71 -10.85 -2.46 0.64
C HIS A 71 -11.89 -2.45 1.75
N GLY A 72 -11.42 -2.56 3.00
CA GLY A 72 -12.26 -2.32 4.16
C GLY A 72 -12.69 -0.86 4.27
N PRO A 73 -13.35 -0.48 5.38
CA PRO A 73 -13.77 0.91 5.57
C PRO A 73 -12.57 1.86 5.53
N VAL A 74 -12.80 3.04 4.95
CA VAL A 74 -11.86 4.16 4.97
C VAL A 74 -11.71 4.63 6.42
N VAL A 75 -10.45 4.71 6.86
CA VAL A 75 -10.09 5.14 8.21
C VAL A 75 -9.80 6.63 8.21
N GLU A 76 -9.04 7.09 7.22
CA GLU A 76 -8.66 8.48 7.06
C GLU A 76 -8.52 8.82 5.57
N HIS A 77 -8.81 10.06 5.21
CA HIS A 77 -8.58 10.57 3.86
C HIS A 77 -8.18 12.04 3.89
N ARG A 78 -7.45 12.47 2.86
CA ARG A 78 -7.05 13.87 2.67
C ARG A 78 -6.98 14.23 1.19
N SER A 79 -7.50 15.40 0.86
CA SER A 79 -7.36 15.98 -0.49
C SER A 79 -6.42 17.18 -0.45
N GLY A 80 -5.67 17.39 -1.53
CA GLY A 80 -4.81 18.55 -1.70
C GLY A 80 -3.85 18.39 -2.86
N TYR A 81 -2.82 19.23 -2.95
CA TYR A 81 -1.73 19.02 -3.90
C TYR A 81 -1.02 17.69 -3.65
N ALA A 82 -0.58 17.03 -4.72
CA ALA A 82 -0.04 15.66 -4.67
C ALA A 82 1.08 15.47 -3.64
N ILE A 83 2.01 16.41 -3.54
CA ILE A 83 3.10 16.37 -2.56
C ILE A 83 2.55 16.43 -1.13
N ASN A 84 1.61 17.34 -0.84
CA ASN A 84 1.04 17.48 0.50
C ASN A 84 0.21 16.26 0.91
N ALA A 85 -0.51 15.66 -0.05
CA ALA A 85 -1.26 14.43 0.15
C ALA A 85 -0.32 13.24 0.42
N LEU A 86 0.79 13.14 -0.32
CA LEU A 86 1.83 12.14 -0.08
C LEU A 86 2.52 12.35 1.28
N ASP A 87 2.91 13.57 1.62
CA ASP A 87 3.53 13.90 2.91
C ASP A 87 2.63 13.49 4.07
N TRP A 88 1.32 13.73 3.95
CA TRP A 88 0.35 13.30 4.94
C TRP A 88 0.30 11.77 5.06
N LEU A 89 0.29 11.04 3.93
CA LEU A 89 0.36 9.57 3.97
C LEU A 89 1.64 9.10 4.65
N LEU A 90 2.79 9.71 4.37
CA LEU A 90 4.09 9.28 4.89
C LEU A 90 4.32 9.66 6.37
N THR A 91 3.79 10.79 6.84
CA THR A 91 3.95 11.26 8.23
C THR A 91 3.04 10.51 9.21
N THR A 92 1.76 10.34 8.85
CA THR A 92 0.79 9.56 9.65
C THR A 92 1.09 8.05 9.63
N SER A 93 2.00 7.64 8.74
CA SER A 93 2.43 6.26 8.55
C SER A 93 3.46 5.78 9.58
N ASN A 94 4.07 6.66 10.36
CA ASN A 94 5.13 6.29 11.30
C ASN A 94 4.64 5.67 12.62
N THR A 95 3.34 5.37 12.76
CA THR A 95 2.88 4.50 13.85
C THR A 95 3.39 3.08 13.57
N PRO A 96 4.33 2.54 14.37
CA PRO A 96 4.95 1.26 14.07
C PRO A 96 3.89 0.15 14.08
N ALA A 97 3.81 -0.60 12.99
CA ALA A 97 3.07 -1.86 12.92
C ALA A 97 3.56 -2.88 13.97
N SER A 98 4.69 -2.64 14.63
CA SER A 98 5.19 -3.46 15.74
C SER A 98 4.33 -3.39 17.01
N VAL A 99 3.32 -2.50 17.10
CA VAL A 99 2.34 -2.50 18.20
C VAL A 99 1.13 -3.40 17.91
N ARG A 100 0.94 -3.86 16.67
CA ARG A 100 -0.21 -4.71 16.30
C ARG A 100 0.25 -6.10 15.94
N SER A 101 -0.15 -7.06 16.78
CA SER A 101 0.05 -8.49 16.60
C SER A 101 -0.12 -8.88 15.13
N ARG A 102 0.93 -9.49 14.56
CA ARG A 102 0.88 -10.02 13.19
C ARG A 102 -0.25 -11.05 13.10
N PRO A 103 -1.33 -10.80 12.35
CA PRO A 103 -2.48 -11.71 12.32
C PRO A 103 -2.17 -13.06 11.67
N TYR A 104 -1.01 -13.19 10.99
CA TYR A 104 -0.57 -14.41 10.31
C TYR A 104 0.61 -15.12 10.99
N VAL A 105 1.15 -14.58 12.08
CA VAL A 105 2.06 -15.40 12.91
C VAL A 105 1.14 -16.19 13.83
N ALA A 106 0.82 -17.42 13.43
CA ALA A 106 0.24 -18.37 14.36
C ALA A 106 1.12 -18.36 15.62
N ALA A 107 0.52 -18.09 16.78
CA ALA A 107 1.21 -18.26 18.05
C ALA A 107 1.84 -19.66 18.04
N PRO A 108 3.14 -19.82 18.34
CA PRO A 108 3.78 -21.12 18.32
C PRO A 108 2.99 -22.04 19.23
N LYS A 109 2.30 -23.02 18.64
CA LYS A 109 1.58 -24.03 19.41
C LYS A 109 2.67 -24.87 20.10
N PRO A 110 2.57 -25.14 21.42
CA PRO A 110 3.62 -25.82 22.17
C PRO A 110 4.00 -27.22 21.67
N ASN A 111 3.21 -27.80 20.74
CA ASN A 111 3.44 -29.14 20.18
C ASN A 111 3.47 -29.18 18.63
N GLN A 112 3.83 -28.09 17.94
CA GLN A 112 3.98 -28.17 16.48
C GLN A 112 5.37 -28.76 16.14
N PRO A 113 5.45 -29.83 15.31
CA PRO A 113 6.74 -30.36 14.90
C PRO A 113 7.47 -29.30 14.07
N VAL A 114 8.67 -28.94 14.53
CA VAL A 114 9.62 -28.13 13.76
C VAL A 114 10.00 -28.99 12.55
N TRP A 115 9.63 -28.55 11.35
CA TRP A 115 10.13 -29.14 10.11
C TRP A 115 11.67 -29.13 10.19
N PRO A 116 12.34 -30.24 9.83
CA PRO A 116 13.71 -30.48 10.29
C PRO A 116 14.68 -29.44 9.69
N PRO A 117 15.78 -29.12 10.38
CA PRO A 117 16.86 -28.34 9.78
C PRO A 117 17.45 -29.13 8.62
N ASP A 118 17.67 -28.45 7.48
CA ASP A 118 18.40 -28.99 6.33
C ASP A 118 19.69 -29.67 6.80
N GLY A 119 19.70 -30.99 6.77
CA GLY A 119 20.93 -31.77 6.83
C GLY A 119 21.69 -31.59 5.52
N PRO A 120 23.04 -31.57 5.53
CA PRO A 120 23.81 -31.27 4.34
C PRO A 120 23.56 -32.31 3.24
N ASP A 121 23.22 -31.82 2.05
CA ASP A 121 23.19 -32.57 0.79
C ASP A 121 24.42 -33.47 0.67
N ARG A 122 24.20 -34.79 0.75
CA ARG A 122 25.17 -35.80 0.31
C ARG A 122 24.63 -36.44 -0.96
N TRP A 123 25.20 -36.04 -2.10
CA TRP A 123 25.11 -36.77 -3.36
C TRP A 123 26.42 -37.53 -3.57
N TYR A 124 26.31 -38.87 -3.61
CA TYR A 124 27.29 -39.93 -3.92
C TYR A 124 28.64 -39.94 -3.19
#